data_AF-A0A7C7G504-F1
#
_entry.id   AF-A0A7C7G504-F1
#
_cell.length_a   1.000
_cell.length_b   1.000
_cell.length_c   1.000
_cell.angle_alpha   90.00
_cell.angle_beta   90.00
_cell.angle_gamma   90.00
#
_symmetry.space_group_name_H-M   'P 1'
#
loop_
_entity.id
_entity.type
_entity.pdbx_description
1 polymer ?
#
loop_
_entity_poly.entity_id
_entity_poly.type
_entity_poly.pdbx_seq_one_letter_code
_entity_poly.pdbx_strand_id
1 'polypeptide(L)'
;MNYKIGECYLNSPDKTKSIPYLEKAMELDPDAHADMLYSLGLAYHLDAKWDTAVTEYTKFQKTLPAQALEKIAEVKRKISECDIGKELQQKPLNVKIENLGEIINSEYTDYVSTISADESILMFTSRRKARDGEEAWKYPCDLCHPTHSSGGKERNTRQ
;
A
#
# COMPACT_ATOMS: atom_id res chain seq x y z
N MET A 1 3.30 -29.91 -2.68
CA MET A 1 2.15 -29.29 -1.97
C MET A 1 2.54 -27.99 -1.27
N ASN A 2 3.64 -27.96 -0.52
CA ASN A 2 4.04 -26.79 0.27
C ASN A 2 4.24 -25.50 -0.55
N TYR A 3 4.81 -25.59 -1.76
CA TYR A 3 4.99 -24.42 -2.64
C TYR A 3 3.68 -23.67 -2.91
N LYS A 4 2.64 -24.39 -3.35
CA LYS A 4 1.31 -23.81 -3.62
C LYS A 4 0.69 -23.18 -2.38
N ILE A 5 0.90 -23.77 -1.20
CA ILE A 5 0.43 -23.18 0.07
C ILE A 5 1.16 -21.86 0.33
N GLY A 6 2.48 -21.82 0.10
CA GLY A 6 3.27 -20.59 0.17
C GLY A 6 2.75 -19.50 -0.76
N GLU A 7 2.47 -19.83 -2.02
CA GLU A 7 1.87 -18.91 -2.99
C GLU A 7 0.49 -18.39 -2.55
N CYS A 8 -0.35 -19.26 -1.99
CA CYS A 8 -1.65 -18.84 -1.44
C CYS A 8 -1.46 -17.83 -0.30
N TYR A 9 -0.51 -18.06 0.61
CA TYR A 9 -0.23 -17.12 1.70
C TYR A 9 0.32 -15.79 1.19
N LEU A 10 1.18 -15.78 0.16
CA LEU A 10 1.68 -14.53 -0.47
C LEU A 10 0.55 -13.66 -1.04
N ASN A 11 -0.55 -14.27 -1.46
CA ASN A 11 -1.75 -13.58 -1.93
C ASN A 11 -2.78 -13.28 -0.83
N SER A 12 -2.52 -13.71 0.41
CA SER A 12 -3.38 -13.48 1.56
C SER A 12 -3.00 -12.20 2.32
N PRO A 13 -3.80 -11.75 3.30
CA PRO A 13 -3.39 -10.70 4.23
C PRO A 13 -2.11 -11.07 5.00
N ASP A 14 -1.97 -12.34 5.38
CA ASP A 14 -0.88 -12.86 6.21
C ASP A 14 0.31 -13.35 5.37
N LYS A 15 0.91 -12.45 4.59
CA LYS A 15 1.96 -12.82 3.61
C LYS A 15 3.20 -13.46 4.22
N THR A 16 3.58 -13.05 5.43
CA THR A 16 4.76 -13.57 6.14
C THR A 16 4.61 -15.04 6.54
N LYS A 17 3.39 -15.56 6.66
CA LYS A 17 3.14 -16.99 6.91
C LYS A 17 3.56 -17.89 5.75
N SER A 18 3.83 -17.33 4.57
CA SER A 18 4.33 -18.11 3.41
C SER A 18 5.73 -18.67 3.63
N ILE A 19 6.60 -17.97 4.37
CA ILE A 19 8.02 -18.30 4.57
C ILE A 19 8.24 -19.77 4.96
N PRO A 20 7.66 -20.29 6.07
CA PRO A 20 7.93 -21.67 6.49
C PRO A 20 7.46 -22.72 5.47
N TYR A 21 6.42 -22.43 4.68
CA TYR A 21 5.97 -23.36 3.64
C TYR A 21 6.87 -23.31 2.41
N LEU A 22 7.37 -22.13 2.04
CA LEU A 22 8.29 -21.97 0.93
C LEU A 22 9.67 -22.55 1.25
N GLU A 23 10.19 -22.34 2.47
CA GLU A 23 11.44 -22.97 2.94
C GLU A 23 11.33 -24.49 2.90
N LYS A 24 10.23 -25.04 3.45
CA LYS A 24 9.98 -26.49 3.42
C LYS A 24 9.76 -27.02 2.00
N ALA A 25 9.28 -26.19 1.07
CA ALA A 25 9.19 -26.58 -0.33
C ALA A 25 10.59 -26.71 -0.96
N MET A 26 11.48 -25.76 -0.65
CA MET A 26 12.86 -25.76 -1.13
C MET A 26 13.68 -26.94 -0.59
N GLU A 27 13.45 -27.35 0.66
CA GLU A 27 14.09 -28.53 1.25
C GLU A 27 13.68 -29.84 0.56
N LEU A 28 12.43 -29.93 0.09
CA LEU A 28 11.87 -31.13 -0.50
C LEU A 28 12.15 -31.26 -2.00
N ASP A 29 12.27 -30.14 -2.70
CA ASP A 29 12.56 -30.12 -4.14
C ASP A 29 13.70 -29.15 -4.53
N PRO A 30 14.93 -29.68 -4.38
CA PRO A 30 16.17 -29.39 -5.08
C PRO A 30 16.20 -28.72 -6.45
N ASP A 31 15.19 -28.97 -7.29
CA ASP A 31 15.31 -28.75 -8.73
C ASP A 31 14.24 -27.78 -9.25
N ALA A 32 13.13 -27.59 -8.52
CA ALA A 32 12.05 -26.65 -8.86
C ALA A 32 12.37 -25.17 -8.51
N HIS A 33 13.63 -24.77 -8.69
CA HIS A 33 14.29 -23.70 -7.93
C HIS A 33 13.95 -22.25 -8.30
N ALA A 34 13.75 -21.92 -9.56
CA ALA A 34 13.70 -20.51 -9.96
C ALA A 34 12.50 -19.76 -9.34
N ASP A 35 11.28 -20.27 -9.53
CA ASP A 35 10.07 -19.59 -9.05
C ASP A 35 9.97 -19.59 -7.51
N MET A 36 10.55 -20.60 -6.85
CA MET A 36 10.65 -20.66 -5.39
C MET A 36 11.60 -19.61 -4.83
N LEU A 37 12.77 -19.40 -5.47
CA LEU A 37 13.73 -18.37 -5.06
C LEU A 37 13.10 -16.97 -5.13
N TYR A 38 12.35 -16.67 -6.19
CA TYR A 38 11.65 -15.40 -6.30
C TYR A 38 10.56 -15.25 -5.22
N SER A 39 9.77 -16.29 -4.99
CA SER A 39 8.70 -16.30 -3.99
C SER A 39 9.24 -16.13 -2.57
N LEU A 40 10.37 -16.75 -2.24
CA LEU A 40 11.07 -16.57 -0.96
C LEU A 40 11.63 -15.16 -0.82
N GLY A 41 12.28 -14.63 -1.86
CA GLY A 41 12.73 -13.24 -1.88
C GLY A 41 11.59 -12.26 -1.60
N LEU A 42 10.42 -12.48 -2.21
CA LEU A 42 9.22 -11.69 -1.96
C LEU A 42 8.68 -11.84 -0.54
N ALA A 43 8.63 -13.06 -0.01
CA ALA A 43 8.19 -13.31 1.35
C ALA A 43 9.08 -12.58 2.37
N TYR A 44 10.39 -12.65 2.21
CA TYR A 44 11.36 -11.96 3.07
C TYR A 44 11.33 -10.44 2.92
N HIS A 45 11.13 -9.94 1.70
CA HIS A 45 10.95 -8.52 1.44
C HIS A 45 9.75 -7.99 2.24
N LEU A 46 8.62 -8.68 2.19
CA LEU A 46 7.40 -8.30 2.91
C LEU A 46 7.53 -8.43 4.44
N ASP A 47 8.42 -9.29 4.93
CA ASP A 47 8.76 -9.45 6.35
C ASP A 47 9.84 -8.46 6.82
N ALA A 48 10.22 -7.48 5.97
CA ALA A 48 11.30 -6.52 6.22
C ALA A 48 12.67 -7.16 6.51
N LYS A 49 12.88 -8.41 6.08
CA LYS A 49 14.17 -9.09 6.16
C LYS A 49 14.98 -8.80 4.89
N TRP A 50 15.44 -7.56 4.78
CA TRP A 50 16.03 -6.99 3.56
C TRP A 50 17.22 -7.80 3.04
N ASP A 51 18.19 -8.12 3.90
CA ASP A 51 19.43 -8.78 3.49
C ASP A 51 19.18 -10.20 2.96
N THR A 52 18.28 -10.95 3.59
CA THR A 52 17.87 -12.29 3.11
C THR A 52 17.07 -12.18 1.82
N ALA A 53 16.20 -11.17 1.68
CA ALA A 53 15.43 -10.96 0.45
C ALA A 53 16.36 -10.69 -0.75
N VAL A 54 17.34 -9.79 -0.58
CA VAL A 54 18.35 -9.48 -1.61
C VAL A 54 19.15 -10.73 -1.99
N THR A 55 19.50 -11.55 -1.01
CA THR A 55 20.22 -12.81 -1.25
C THR A 55 19.41 -13.76 -2.14
N GLU A 56 18.13 -14.00 -1.83
CA GLU A 56 17.27 -14.88 -2.61
C GLU A 56 16.97 -14.32 -4.02
N TYR A 57 16.74 -13.00 -4.14
CA TYR A 57 16.59 -12.35 -5.44
C TYR A 57 17.85 -12.45 -6.30
N THR A 58 19.03 -12.33 -5.70
CA THR A 58 20.30 -12.46 -6.42
C THR A 58 20.51 -13.90 -6.90
N LYS A 59 20.11 -14.91 -6.11
CA LYS A 59 20.11 -16.31 -6.55
C LYS A 59 19.15 -16.51 -7.72
N PHE A 60 17.92 -16.01 -7.62
CA PHE A 60 16.94 -16.08 -8.71
C PHE A 60 17.45 -15.41 -9.99
N GLN A 61 18.07 -14.22 -9.88
CA GLN A 61 18.62 -13.51 -11.03
C GLN A 61 19.65 -14.35 -11.79
N LYS A 62 20.46 -15.16 -11.09
CA LYS A 62 21.46 -16.06 -11.71
C LYS A 62 20.83 -17.23 -12.45
N THR A 63 19.58 -17.61 -12.13
CA THR A 63 18.85 -18.66 -12.84
C THR A 63 18.20 -18.16 -14.13
N LEU A 64 18.10 -16.85 -14.33
CA LEU A 64 17.47 -16.27 -15.51
C LEU A 64 18.41 -16.30 -16.72
N PRO A 65 17.90 -16.63 -17.93
CA PRO A 65 18.68 -16.49 -19.15
C PRO A 65 18.95 -15.01 -19.45
N ALA A 66 20.08 -14.72 -20.07
CA ALA A 66 20.51 -13.34 -20.37
C ALA A 66 19.48 -12.55 -21.21
N GLN A 67 18.65 -13.24 -21.99
CA GLN A 67 17.60 -12.66 -22.83
C GLN A 67 16.34 -12.27 -22.05
N ALA A 68 16.16 -12.72 -20.80
CA ALA A 68 15.01 -12.39 -19.96
C ALA A 68 15.13 -10.99 -19.34
N LEU A 69 15.35 -9.97 -20.17
CA LEU A 69 15.66 -8.59 -19.77
C LEU A 69 14.59 -8.00 -18.85
N GLU A 70 13.31 -8.25 -19.13
CA GLU A 70 12.20 -7.77 -18.31
C GLU A 70 12.23 -8.35 -16.88
N LYS A 71 12.38 -9.68 -16.76
CA LYS A 71 12.48 -10.34 -15.45
C LYS A 71 13.73 -9.87 -14.70
N ILE A 72 14.86 -9.70 -15.39
CA ILE A 72 16.09 -9.19 -14.78
C ILE A 72 15.88 -7.76 -14.25
N ALA A 73 15.21 -6.89 -15.02
CA ALA A 73 14.90 -5.53 -14.60
C ALA A 73 13.95 -5.50 -13.39
N GLU A 74 12.94 -6.37 -13.39
CA GLU A 74 12.00 -6.51 -12.27
C GLU A 74 12.72 -6.91 -10.98
N VAL A 75 13.59 -7.93 -11.04
CA VAL A 75 14.35 -8.41 -9.87
C VAL A 75 15.32 -7.34 -9.37
N LYS A 76 15.99 -6.62 -10.27
CA LYS A 76 16.86 -5.49 -9.89
C LYS A 76 16.08 -4.38 -9.18
N ARG A 77 14.87 -4.07 -9.65
CA ARG A 77 13.98 -3.12 -8.97
C ARG A 77 13.63 -3.61 -7.56
N LYS A 78 13.30 -4.90 -7.40
CA LYS A 78 13.01 -5.50 -6.09
C LYS A 78 14.19 -5.43 -5.13
N ILE A 79 15.41 -5.63 -5.62
CA ILE A 79 16.63 -5.46 -4.81
C ILE A 79 16.80 -4.00 -4.38
N SER A 80 16.65 -3.05 -5.32
CA SER A 80 16.72 -1.62 -5.00
C SER A 80 15.66 -1.19 -3.98
N GLU A 81 14.44 -1.73 -4.05
CA GLU A 81 13.39 -1.50 -3.06
C GLU A 81 13.80 -1.99 -1.66
N CYS A 82 14.49 -3.14 -1.56
CA CYS A 82 15.00 -3.65 -0.29
C CYS A 82 16.09 -2.73 0.29
N ASP A 83 16.99 -2.23 -0.56
CA ASP A 83 18.06 -1.32 -0.15
C ASP A 83 17.48 0.01 0.37
N ILE A 84 16.54 0.59 -0.37
CA ILE A 84 15.80 1.79 0.06
C ILE A 84 15.02 1.51 1.36
N GLY A 85 14.35 0.37 1.45
CA GLY A 85 13.63 -0.04 2.66
C GLY A 85 14.54 -0.12 3.89
N LYS A 86 15.74 -0.66 3.73
CA LYS A 86 16.78 -0.72 4.77
C LYS A 86 17.24 0.67 5.21
N GLU A 87 17.44 1.61 4.27
CA GLU A 87 17.79 2.99 4.58
C GLU A 87 16.66 3.74 5.31
N LEU A 88 15.42 3.58 4.85
CA LEU A 88 14.24 4.20 5.46
C LEU A 88 13.97 3.65 6.86
N GLN A 89 14.21 2.36 7.09
CA GLN A 89 14.08 1.76 8.42
C GLN A 89 15.07 2.33 9.44
N GLN A 90 16.27 2.73 9.00
CA GLN A 90 17.26 3.38 9.86
C GLN A 90 16.95 4.84 10.17
N LYS A 91 16.12 5.49 9.35
CA LYS A 91 15.71 6.89 9.47
C LYS A 91 14.20 6.99 9.68
N PRO A 92 13.65 6.49 10.81
CA PRO A 92 12.23 6.57 11.05
C PRO A 92 11.81 8.04 11.11
N LEU A 93 10.88 8.42 10.25
CA LEU A 93 10.24 9.73 10.33
C LEU A 93 9.34 9.74 11.56
N ASN A 94 9.55 10.73 12.43
CA ASN A 94 8.66 10.93 13.59
C ASN A 94 7.34 11.52 13.11
N VAL A 95 6.46 10.65 12.63
CA VAL A 95 5.13 11.00 12.17
C VAL A 95 4.12 10.77 13.28
N LYS A 96 3.21 11.73 13.45
CA LYS A 96 2.06 11.59 14.34
C LYS A 96 0.86 11.17 13.50
N ILE A 97 0.41 9.94 13.69
CA ILE A 97 -0.82 9.46 13.05
C ILE A 97 -1.98 9.83 13.98
N GLU A 98 -2.81 10.75 13.52
CA GLU A 98 -4.01 11.18 14.23
C GLU A 98 -5.26 10.78 13.47
N ASN A 99 -6.31 10.45 14.21
CA ASN A 99 -7.63 10.29 13.62
C ASN A 99 -8.12 11.66 13.14
N LEU A 100 -8.49 11.77 11.86
CA LEU A 100 -9.02 12.97 11.19
C LEU A 100 -10.43 13.42 11.68
N GLY A 101 -10.89 12.88 12.81
CA GLY A 101 -12.20 13.14 13.41
C GLY A 101 -13.34 12.36 12.76
N GLU A 102 -14.52 12.43 13.38
CA GLU A 102 -15.73 11.72 12.95
C GLU A 102 -16.22 12.14 11.55
N ILE A 103 -15.78 13.32 11.07
CA ILE A 103 -16.07 13.80 9.72
C ILE A 103 -15.45 12.88 8.67
N ILE A 104 -14.28 12.29 8.94
CA ILE A 104 -13.58 11.39 8.02
C ILE A 104 -13.58 9.94 8.50
N ASN A 105 -13.32 9.67 9.78
CA ASN A 105 -13.27 8.31 10.32
C ASN A 105 -14.60 7.94 11.00
N SER A 106 -15.69 7.82 10.25
CA SER A 106 -16.96 7.33 10.80
C SER A 106 -17.07 5.80 10.84
N GLU A 107 -18.16 5.30 11.41
CA GLU A 107 -18.55 3.88 11.32
C GLU A 107 -18.98 3.44 9.91
N TYR A 108 -19.33 4.38 9.03
CA TYR A 108 -19.75 4.10 7.66
C TYR A 108 -18.55 4.01 6.72
N THR A 109 -18.69 3.22 5.65
CA THR A 109 -17.62 3.06 4.66
C THR A 109 -17.42 4.34 3.85
N ASP A 110 -16.20 4.86 3.91
CA ASP A 110 -15.67 5.91 3.04
C ASP A 110 -14.66 5.28 2.06
N TYR A 111 -14.78 5.57 0.76
CA TYR A 111 -13.97 4.93 -0.28
C TYR A 111 -13.66 5.89 -1.44
N VAL A 112 -12.68 5.49 -2.27
CA VAL A 112 -12.21 6.25 -3.44
C VAL A 112 -11.81 7.68 -3.04
N SER A 113 -10.94 7.77 -2.03
CA SER A 113 -10.38 9.04 -1.61
C SER A 113 -9.32 9.52 -2.61
N THR A 114 -9.32 10.81 -2.94
CA THR A 114 -8.27 11.49 -3.71
C THR A 114 -7.87 12.79 -3.03
N ILE A 115 -6.62 13.19 -3.21
CA ILE A 115 -6.07 14.44 -2.66
C ILE A 115 -5.72 15.40 -3.79
N SER A 116 -5.90 16.70 -3.59
CA SER A 116 -5.41 17.71 -4.54
C SER A 116 -3.88 17.71 -4.62
N ALA A 117 -3.33 18.25 -5.70
CA ALA A 117 -1.88 18.23 -5.96
C ALA A 117 -1.05 19.01 -4.92
N ASP A 118 -1.67 20.00 -4.28
CA ASP A 118 -1.11 20.80 -3.18
C ASP A 118 -1.43 20.23 -1.79
N GLU A 119 -2.02 19.02 -1.74
CA GLU A 119 -2.39 18.30 -0.52
C GLU A 119 -3.42 19.02 0.37
N SER A 120 -4.09 20.07 -0.13
CA SER A 120 -4.99 20.91 0.66
C SER A 120 -6.45 20.42 0.70
N ILE A 121 -6.86 19.57 -0.25
CA ILE A 121 -8.23 19.08 -0.37
C ILE A 121 -8.23 17.55 -0.42
N LEU A 122 -8.98 16.93 0.49
CA LEU A 122 -9.30 15.50 0.47
C LEU A 122 -10.75 15.31 -0.02
N MET A 123 -10.93 14.64 -1.15
CA MET A 123 -12.25 14.25 -1.68
C MET A 123 -12.45 12.76 -1.44
N PHE A 124 -13.62 12.32 -1.01
CA PHE A 124 -13.94 10.92 -0.78
C PHE A 124 -15.44 10.65 -1.02
N THR A 125 -15.79 9.39 -1.30
CA THR A 125 -17.18 8.95 -1.40
C THR A 125 -17.61 8.30 -0.10
N SER A 126 -18.79 8.66 0.42
CA SER A 126 -19.30 8.14 1.69
C SER A 126 -20.66 7.47 1.56
N ARG A 127 -20.90 6.41 2.34
CA ARG A 127 -22.25 5.80 2.49
C ARG A 127 -23.10 6.43 3.60
N ARG A 128 -22.61 7.50 4.23
CA ARG A 128 -23.37 8.24 5.26
C ARG A 128 -24.64 8.83 4.65
N LYS A 129 -25.68 8.94 5.46
CA LYS A 129 -26.85 9.76 5.10
C LYS A 129 -26.41 11.22 5.09
N ALA A 130 -26.90 11.99 4.12
CA ALA A 130 -26.73 13.42 4.14
C ALA A 130 -27.32 14.00 5.43
N ARG A 131 -26.67 15.03 5.97
CA ARG A 131 -26.96 15.61 7.29
C ARG A 131 -28.39 16.16 7.41
N ASP A 132 -29.08 16.34 6.28
CA ASP A 132 -30.34 17.07 6.16
C ASP A 132 -31.54 16.17 5.80
N GLY A 133 -31.37 14.85 5.82
CA GLY A 133 -32.48 13.91 5.56
C GLY A 133 -32.91 13.80 4.08
N GLU A 134 -32.24 14.52 3.16
CA GLU A 134 -32.42 14.32 1.73
C GLU A 134 -31.62 13.11 1.24
N GLU A 135 -32.24 12.28 0.40
CA GLU A 135 -31.61 11.13 -0.21
C GLU A 135 -30.38 11.55 -1.01
N ALA A 136 -29.20 11.02 -0.63
CA ALA A 136 -27.89 11.33 -1.20
C ALA A 136 -27.71 10.89 -2.68
N TRP A 137 -28.79 10.45 -3.36
CA TRP A 137 -28.74 9.97 -4.75
C TRP A 137 -28.96 11.06 -5.80
N LYS A 138 -29.12 12.33 -5.40
CA LYS A 138 -29.54 13.35 -6.37
C LYS A 138 -28.43 14.02 -7.18
N TYR A 139 -27.15 14.02 -6.77
CA TYR A 139 -26.06 14.55 -7.62
C TYR A 139 -24.74 13.80 -7.42
N PRO A 140 -24.03 13.33 -8.47
CA PRO A 140 -22.93 12.38 -8.33
C PRO A 140 -21.56 12.99 -7.99
N CYS A 141 -21.43 14.30 -7.83
CA CYS A 141 -20.11 14.93 -7.72
C CYS A 141 -20.21 16.38 -7.23
N ASP A 142 -20.60 16.60 -5.98
CA ASP A 142 -20.56 17.95 -5.40
C ASP A 142 -19.31 18.10 -4.53
N LEU A 143 -18.37 18.86 -5.10
CA LEU A 143 -17.19 19.44 -4.49
C LEU A 143 -17.50 19.98 -3.09
N CYS A 144 -16.94 19.36 -2.05
CA CYS A 144 -16.95 19.95 -0.72
C CYS A 144 -15.92 21.09 -0.70
N HIS A 145 -16.36 22.32 -1.01
CA HIS A 145 -15.56 23.51 -0.74
C HIS A 145 -15.60 23.83 0.76
N PRO A 146 -14.45 24.04 1.43
CA PRO A 146 -14.44 24.54 2.79
C PRO A 146 -14.93 26.00 2.77
N THR A 147 -16.12 26.26 3.29
CA THR A 147 -16.63 27.62 3.46
C THR A 147 -15.84 28.31 4.58
N HIS A 148 -14.98 29.27 4.19
CA HIS A 148 -14.42 30.23 5.12
C HIS A 148 -15.53 31.20 5.55
N SER A 149 -15.99 31.13 6.80
CA SER A 149 -16.91 32.11 7.36
C SER A 149 -16.13 33.37 7.79
N SER A 150 -16.02 34.36 6.92
CA SER A 150 -15.65 35.73 7.32
C SER A 150 -16.93 36.53 7.59
N GLY A 151 -17.38 36.51 8.85
CA GLY A 151 -18.45 37.38 9.32
C GLY A 151 -18.01 38.84 9.34
N GLY A 152 -18.53 39.65 8.42
CA GLY A 152 -18.41 41.11 8.41
C GLY A 152 -19.80 41.75 8.38
N LYS A 153 -20.22 42.33 9.51
CA LYS A 153 -21.49 43.05 9.68
C LYS A 153 -21.59 44.26 8.74
N GLU A 154 -22.63 44.31 7.93
CA GLU A 154 -23.07 45.50 7.20
C GLU A 154 -23.45 46.60 8.20
N ARG A 155 -22.82 47.78 8.08
CA ARG A 155 -23.23 49.00 8.77
C ARG A 155 -24.08 49.85 7.84
N ASN A 156 -25.35 49.91 8.20
CA ASN A 156 -26.35 50.86 7.74
C ASN A 156 -25.98 52.27 8.20
N THR A 157 -25.81 53.21 7.28
CA THR A 157 -25.91 54.65 7.56
C THR A 157 -26.71 55.34 6.48
N ARG A 158 -27.93 55.72 6.86
CA ARG A 158 -28.68 56.86 6.31
C ARG A 158 -27.86 58.14 6.50
N GLN A 159 -27.72 58.93 5.43
CA GLN A 159 -28.06 60.36 5.35
C GLN A 159 -28.09 60.77 3.88
#